data_AF-A0A6J7UA38-F1
#
_entry.id   AF-A0A6J7UA38-F1
#
_cell.length_a   1.000
_cell.length_b   1.000
_cell.length_c   1.000
_cell.angle_alpha   90.00
_cell.angle_beta   90.00
_cell.angle_gamma   90.00
#
_symmetry.space_group_name_H-M   'P 1'
#
loop_
_entity.id
_entity.type
_entity.pdbx_description
1 polymer ?
#
loop_
_entity_poly.entity_id
_entity_poly.type
_entity_poly.pdbx_seq_one_letter_code
_entity_poly.pdbx_strand_id
1 'polypeptide(L)'
;MTALLLRRERTGVGGFVDTSLAESMLDLQFELLSAHAFDDQLRVNRGPRNAAHAFLPAPYGIYPTSDGYLAIAMTPINSLGELIGLESIASFTNPEDWWSHQEEITQALSKYLATQKTDHWLSILDAADVWCAPVLTLPELVEHDGFAQLEMMQETVRGENDEIKIKTTRSPMRLDGKTLKNRKGAPRVGEDTEKIRREFLGGKL
;
A
#
# COMPACT_ATOMS: atom_id res chain seq x y z
N MET A 1 -16.62 -13.66 8.35
CA MET A 1 -18.08 -13.67 8.07
C MET A 1 -18.50 -14.69 7.01
N THR A 2 -17.98 -14.66 5.78
CA THR A 2 -18.38 -15.59 4.68
C THR A 2 -18.24 -17.07 5.05
N ALA A 3 -17.16 -17.46 5.73
CA ALA A 3 -16.96 -18.83 6.22
C ALA A 3 -18.06 -19.28 7.20
N LEU A 4 -18.60 -18.38 8.03
CA LEU A 4 -19.69 -18.69 8.94
C LEU A 4 -21.04 -18.81 8.24
N LEU A 5 -21.26 -18.07 7.15
CA LEU A 5 -22.44 -18.27 6.31
C LEU A 5 -22.42 -19.67 5.68
N LEU A 6 -21.27 -20.12 5.16
CA LEU A 6 -21.12 -21.47 4.63
C LEU A 6 -21.31 -22.55 5.72
N ARG A 7 -20.77 -22.34 6.91
CA ARG A 7 -20.99 -23.23 8.05
C ARG A 7 -22.48 -23.32 8.39
N ARG A 8 -23.15 -22.18 8.53
CA ARG A 8 -24.59 -22.11 8.83
C ARG A 8 -25.41 -22.85 7.79
N GLU A 9 -25.07 -22.71 6.51
CA GLU A 9 -25.76 -23.44 5.44
C GLU A 9 -25.60 -24.96 5.58
N ARG A 10 -24.40 -25.43 5.94
CA ARG A 10 -24.12 -26.87 6.06
C ARG A 10 -24.64 -27.50 7.35
N THR A 11 -24.68 -26.75 8.44
CA THR A 11 -24.93 -27.30 9.78
C THR A 11 -26.17 -26.73 10.46
N GLY A 12 -26.79 -25.68 9.92
CA GLY A 12 -27.83 -24.90 10.58
C GLY A 12 -27.32 -24.00 11.72
N VAL A 13 -26.02 -24.04 12.05
CA VAL A 13 -25.45 -23.33 13.19
C VAL A 13 -24.72 -22.07 12.73
N GLY A 14 -25.20 -20.91 13.21
CA GLY A 14 -24.55 -19.62 13.01
C GLY A 14 -23.19 -19.52 13.69
N GLY A 15 -22.62 -18.31 13.78
CA GLY A 15 -21.35 -18.12 14.48
C GLY A 15 -21.14 -16.69 14.97
N PHE A 16 -20.16 -16.56 15.85
CA PHE A 16 -19.71 -15.31 16.44
C PHE A 16 -18.29 -15.02 15.94
N VAL A 17 -18.01 -13.75 15.64
CA VAL A 17 -16.67 -13.27 15.27
C VAL A 17 -16.38 -12.06 16.13
N ASP A 18 -15.26 -12.10 16.84
CA ASP A 18 -14.65 -11.01 17.56
C ASP A 18 -13.31 -10.61 16.91
N THR A 19 -12.96 -9.34 17.05
CA THR A 19 -11.69 -8.77 16.60
C THR A 19 -11.46 -7.45 17.30
N SER A 20 -10.21 -6.99 17.35
CA SER A 20 -9.84 -5.66 17.82
C SER A 20 -8.98 -4.88 16.82
N LEU A 21 -9.01 -3.55 16.95
CA LEU A 21 -8.14 -2.67 16.17
C LEU A 21 -6.65 -2.94 16.48
N ALA A 22 -6.32 -3.30 17.72
CA ALA A 22 -4.96 -3.61 18.14
C ALA A 22 -4.43 -4.87 17.44
N GLU A 23 -5.18 -5.97 17.48
CA GLU A 23 -4.80 -7.21 16.80
C GLU A 23 -4.66 -7.00 15.29
N SER A 24 -5.58 -6.27 14.67
CA SER A 24 -5.52 -5.98 13.22
C SER A 24 -4.26 -5.18 12.84
N MET A 25 -3.88 -4.19 13.65
CA MET A 25 -2.67 -3.40 13.39
C MET A 25 -1.39 -4.21 13.61
N LEU A 26 -1.37 -5.10 14.61
CA LEU A 26 -0.22 -5.99 14.86
C LEU A 26 -0.05 -6.99 13.71
N ASP A 27 -1.13 -7.54 13.18
CA ASP A 27 -1.07 -8.48 12.05
C ASP A 27 -0.52 -7.82 10.77
N LEU A 28 -0.84 -6.54 10.53
CA LEU A 28 -0.21 -5.77 9.43
C LEU A 28 1.30 -5.58 9.60
N GLN A 29 1.84 -5.85 10.78
CA GLN A 29 3.27 -5.79 11.12
C GLN A 29 3.87 -7.18 11.35
N PHE A 30 3.22 -8.26 10.87
CA PHE A 30 3.58 -9.64 11.18
C PHE A 30 5.06 -9.96 10.92
N GLU A 31 5.69 -9.38 9.88
CA GLU A 31 7.06 -9.69 9.51
C GLU A 31 8.05 -9.36 10.64
N LEU A 32 7.98 -8.13 11.18
CA LEU A 32 8.85 -7.68 12.26
C LEU A 32 8.57 -8.47 13.56
N LEU A 33 7.30 -8.73 13.85
CA LEU A 33 6.88 -9.45 15.05
C LEU A 33 7.30 -10.92 15.01
N SER A 34 7.13 -11.58 13.85
CA SER A 34 7.51 -12.98 13.66
C SER A 34 9.01 -13.17 13.73
N ALA A 35 9.78 -12.25 13.13
CA ALA A 35 11.24 -12.29 13.18
C ALA A 35 11.76 -12.18 14.63
N HIS A 36 11.20 -11.27 15.43
CA HIS A 36 11.55 -11.15 16.86
C HIS A 36 11.06 -12.34 17.70
N ALA A 37 9.88 -12.90 17.39
CA ALA A 37 9.37 -14.08 18.08
C ALA A 37 10.20 -15.35 17.80
N PHE A 38 10.84 -15.42 16.63
CA PHE A 38 11.74 -16.51 16.25
C PHE A 38 13.14 -16.36 16.87
N ASP A 39 13.65 -15.12 16.94
CA ASP A 39 14.95 -14.79 17.54
C ASP A 39 14.83 -13.54 18.42
N ASP A 40 14.89 -13.72 19.74
CA ASP A 40 14.77 -12.64 20.73
C ASP A 40 16.01 -11.73 20.77
N GLN A 41 17.12 -12.15 20.15
CA GLN A 41 18.35 -11.37 20.01
C GLN A 41 18.29 -10.46 18.78
N LEU A 42 17.41 -10.73 17.83
CA LEU A 42 17.22 -9.89 16.66
C LEU A 42 16.86 -8.47 17.10
N ARG A 43 17.61 -7.49 16.60
CA ARG A 43 17.37 -6.07 16.81
C ARG A 43 16.92 -5.44 15.50
N VAL A 44 15.68 -4.95 15.46
CA VAL A 44 15.15 -4.22 14.32
C VAL A 44 15.69 -2.79 14.37
N ASN A 45 16.58 -2.46 13.44
CA ASN A 45 17.03 -1.09 13.22
C ASN A 45 16.26 -0.48 12.04
N ARG A 46 15.86 0.78 12.17
CA ARG A 46 15.21 1.53 11.08
C ARG A 46 16.12 1.71 9.87
N GLY A 47 17.43 1.57 10.07
CA GLY A 47 18.44 1.82 9.06
C GLY A 47 18.72 3.31 8.87
N PRO A 48 19.62 3.64 7.94
CA PRO A 48 19.98 5.02 7.63
C PRO A 48 18.83 5.77 6.95
N ARG A 49 18.96 7.09 6.84
CA ARG A 49 18.02 7.91 6.07
C ARG A 49 17.89 7.36 4.64
N ASN A 50 16.66 7.34 4.12
CA ASN A 50 16.27 6.82 2.80
C ASN A 50 16.25 5.29 2.65
N ALA A 51 16.69 4.50 3.64
CA ALA A 51 16.39 3.07 3.67
C ALA A 51 14.90 2.84 3.96
N ALA A 52 14.29 1.85 3.30
CA ALA A 52 12.84 1.61 3.38
C ALA A 52 12.46 0.30 4.11
N HIS A 53 13.43 -0.53 4.52
CA HIS A 53 13.14 -1.77 5.24
C HIS A 53 14.27 -2.19 6.18
N ALA A 54 13.92 -2.78 7.33
CA ALA A 54 14.90 -3.23 8.32
C ALA A 54 15.61 -4.54 7.94
N PHE A 55 15.00 -5.34 7.07
CA PHE A 55 15.50 -6.66 6.66
C PHE A 55 16.00 -6.71 5.20
N LEU A 56 16.18 -5.55 4.55
CA LEU A 56 16.76 -5.48 3.21
C LEU A 56 17.94 -4.50 3.18
N PRO A 57 19.08 -4.88 2.55
CA PRO A 57 20.21 -3.98 2.41
C PRO A 57 19.90 -2.88 1.39
N ALA A 58 20.86 -1.96 1.19
CA ALA A 58 20.82 -1.09 0.03
C ALA A 58 20.68 -1.92 -1.28
N PRO A 59 19.95 -1.44 -2.29
CA PRO A 59 19.41 -0.08 -2.42
C PRO A 59 17.95 0.02 -2.03
N TYR A 60 17.38 -0.91 -1.25
CA TYR A 60 15.95 -0.89 -0.91
C TYR A 60 15.55 0.38 -0.15
N GLY A 61 14.93 1.33 -0.84
CA GLY A 61 14.86 2.70 -0.34
C GLY A 61 14.05 3.67 -1.18
N ILE A 62 13.90 4.88 -0.64
CA ILE A 62 13.26 6.04 -1.27
C ILE A 62 14.29 7.16 -1.36
N TYR A 63 14.68 7.53 -2.57
CA TYR A 63 15.77 8.47 -2.82
C TYR A 63 15.22 9.77 -3.42
N PRO A 64 15.72 10.95 -2.99
CA PRO A 64 15.35 12.21 -3.61
C PRO A 64 15.92 12.30 -5.03
N THR A 65 15.13 12.91 -5.91
CA THR A 65 15.53 13.36 -7.25
C THR A 65 15.48 14.89 -7.29
N SER A 66 15.78 15.52 -8.43
CA SER A 66 15.74 17.00 -8.50
C SER A 66 14.32 17.58 -8.38
N ASP A 67 13.29 16.78 -8.65
CA ASP A 67 11.89 17.20 -8.71
C ASP A 67 10.92 16.33 -7.87
N GLY A 68 11.41 15.31 -7.18
CA GLY A 68 10.58 14.41 -6.40
C GLY A 68 11.38 13.33 -5.67
N TYR A 69 10.87 12.11 -5.71
CA TYR A 69 11.52 10.94 -5.12
C TYR A 69 11.32 9.71 -6.01
N LEU A 70 12.28 8.81 -5.94
CA LEU A 70 12.32 7.54 -6.64
C LEU A 70 12.46 6.40 -5.63
N ALA A 71 11.53 5.46 -5.64
CA ALA A 71 11.68 4.20 -4.93
C ALA A 71 12.51 3.23 -5.77
N ILE A 72 13.49 2.56 -5.16
CA ILE A 72 14.31 1.52 -5.79
C ILE A 72 14.31 0.30 -4.87
N ALA A 73 14.14 -0.89 -5.45
CA ALA A 73 14.07 -2.15 -4.74
C ALA A 73 14.97 -3.22 -5.36
N MET A 74 15.52 -4.09 -4.50
CA MET A 74 15.99 -5.45 -4.84
C MET A 74 16.87 -5.57 -6.11
N THR A 75 17.83 -4.68 -6.28
CA THR A 75 18.80 -4.74 -7.39
C THR A 75 20.25 -4.77 -6.87
N PRO A 76 21.18 -5.51 -7.51
CA PRO A 76 22.58 -5.52 -7.11
C PRO A 76 23.22 -4.13 -7.16
N ILE A 77 23.92 -3.74 -6.09
CA ILE A 77 24.50 -2.40 -5.95
C ILE A 77 25.55 -2.10 -7.03
N ASN A 78 26.40 -3.07 -7.34
CA ASN A 78 27.44 -2.90 -8.35
C ASN A 78 26.84 -2.65 -9.74
N SER A 79 25.86 -3.48 -10.15
CA SER A 79 25.16 -3.34 -11.43
C SER A 79 24.36 -2.05 -11.51
N LEU A 80 23.72 -1.64 -10.41
CA LEU A 80 23.04 -0.34 -10.32
C LEU A 80 24.03 0.81 -10.51
N GLY A 81 25.19 0.75 -9.86
CA GLY A 81 26.26 1.74 -10.01
C GLY A 81 26.77 1.87 -11.42
N GLU A 82 27.06 0.76 -12.09
CA GLU A 82 27.46 0.75 -13.50
C GLU A 82 26.38 1.33 -14.40
N LEU A 83 25.12 0.93 -14.18
CA LEU A 83 23.97 1.35 -14.97
C LEU A 83 23.74 2.87 -14.93
N ILE A 84 23.85 3.46 -13.74
CA ILE A 84 23.64 4.91 -13.57
C ILE A 84 24.94 5.72 -13.70
N GLY A 85 26.10 5.08 -13.86
CA GLY A 85 27.40 5.75 -13.94
C GLY A 85 27.94 6.28 -12.61
N LEU A 86 27.59 5.65 -11.48
CA LEU A 86 28.06 5.98 -10.14
C LEU A 86 29.15 5.00 -9.67
N GLU A 87 30.40 5.28 -10.02
CA GLU A 87 31.56 4.42 -9.70
C GLU A 87 31.72 4.13 -8.20
N SER A 88 31.36 5.09 -7.33
CA SER A 88 31.50 4.94 -5.88
C SER A 88 30.64 3.83 -5.30
N ILE A 89 29.52 3.49 -5.95
CA ILE A 89 28.69 2.34 -5.54
C ILE A 89 28.99 1.10 -6.40
N ALA A 90 29.43 1.28 -7.65
CA ALA A 90 29.80 0.17 -8.54
C ALA A 90 30.90 -0.73 -7.93
N SER A 91 31.75 -0.17 -7.08
CA SER A 91 32.83 -0.88 -6.38
C SER A 91 32.35 -1.91 -5.34
N PHE A 92 31.11 -1.83 -4.85
CA PHE A 92 30.55 -2.78 -3.87
C PHE A 92 30.11 -4.09 -4.54
N THR A 93 31.08 -4.91 -4.91
CA THR A 93 30.86 -6.19 -5.62
C THR A 93 30.40 -7.34 -4.73
N ASN A 94 30.65 -7.28 -3.42
CA ASN A 94 30.24 -8.30 -2.46
C ASN A 94 28.90 -7.93 -1.80
N PRO A 95 27.83 -8.73 -1.96
CA PRO A 95 26.53 -8.47 -1.34
C PRO A 95 26.53 -8.41 0.19
N GLU A 96 27.46 -9.11 0.86
CA GLU A 96 27.56 -9.06 2.32
C GLU A 96 27.92 -7.65 2.82
N ASP A 97 28.67 -6.89 2.02
CA ASP A 97 29.12 -5.55 2.38
C ASP A 97 27.98 -4.52 2.30
N TRP A 98 26.91 -4.79 1.54
CA TRP A 98 25.82 -3.84 1.35
C TRP A 98 25.04 -3.55 2.64
N TRP A 99 25.09 -4.46 3.60
CA TRP A 99 24.57 -4.27 4.95
C TRP A 99 25.47 -3.36 5.77
N SER A 100 26.75 -3.69 5.83
CA SER A 100 27.76 -2.95 6.61
C SER A 100 27.96 -1.53 6.09
N HIS A 101 27.82 -1.34 4.77
CA HIS A 101 27.98 -0.06 4.08
C HIS A 101 26.65 0.56 3.66
N GLN A 102 25.52 0.11 4.24
CA GLN A 102 24.19 0.57 3.82
C GLN A 102 24.07 2.10 3.87
N GLU A 103 24.57 2.74 4.92
CA GLU A 103 24.53 4.21 5.06
C GLU A 103 25.38 4.92 4.01
N GLU A 104 26.57 4.41 3.72
CA GLU A 104 27.46 4.98 2.70
C GLU A 104 26.82 4.89 1.31
N ILE A 105 26.30 3.71 0.97
CA ILE A 105 25.65 3.44 -0.32
C ILE A 105 24.39 4.31 -0.48
N THR A 106 23.51 4.36 0.53
CA THR A 106 22.27 5.14 0.44
C THR A 106 22.54 6.63 0.36
N GLN A 107 23.56 7.15 1.05
CA GLN A 107 23.95 8.55 0.95
C GLN A 107 24.55 8.89 -0.42
N ALA A 108 25.43 8.04 -0.97
CA ALA A 108 25.99 8.24 -2.29
C ALA A 108 24.91 8.23 -3.37
N LEU A 109 24.04 7.21 -3.34
CA LEU A 109 22.92 7.08 -4.26
C LEU A 109 21.94 8.26 -4.13
N SER A 110 21.58 8.66 -2.91
CA SER A 110 20.71 9.80 -2.66
C SER A 110 21.26 11.12 -3.21
N LYS A 111 22.57 11.37 -3.09
CA LYS A 111 23.18 12.60 -3.62
C LYS A 111 23.21 12.58 -5.14
N TYR A 112 23.50 11.42 -5.73
CA TYR A 112 23.61 11.27 -7.17
C TYR A 112 22.26 11.37 -7.87
N LEU A 113 21.23 10.68 -7.38
CA LEU A 113 19.89 10.73 -7.95
C LEU A 113 19.26 12.13 -7.84
N ALA A 114 19.62 12.91 -6.83
CA ALA A 114 19.16 14.29 -6.68
C ALA A 114 19.64 15.23 -7.81
N THR A 115 20.59 14.82 -8.65
CA THR A 115 21.16 15.65 -9.72
C THR A 115 20.30 15.72 -10.97
N GLN A 116 19.37 14.79 -11.16
CA GLN A 116 18.50 14.72 -12.33
C GLN A 116 17.04 14.48 -11.92
N LYS A 117 16.14 14.70 -12.86
CA LYS A 117 14.70 14.50 -12.70
C LYS A 117 14.35 13.03 -12.52
N THR A 118 13.21 12.78 -11.88
CA THR A 118 12.68 11.42 -11.68
C THR A 118 12.54 10.66 -13.00
N ASP A 119 11.97 11.29 -14.03
CA ASP A 119 11.78 10.67 -15.35
C ASP A 119 13.09 10.30 -16.06
N HIS A 120 14.17 11.05 -15.81
CA HIS A 120 15.48 10.72 -16.36
C HIS A 120 15.96 9.38 -15.81
N TRP A 121 15.90 9.19 -14.50
CA TRP A 121 16.31 7.94 -13.87
C TRP A 121 15.38 6.79 -14.22
N LEU A 122 14.07 7.00 -14.25
CA LEU A 122 13.11 5.97 -14.69
C LEU A 122 13.42 5.48 -16.10
N SER A 123 13.75 6.37 -17.04
CA SER A 123 14.10 5.97 -18.42
C SER A 123 15.32 5.05 -18.52
N ILE A 124 16.24 5.12 -17.56
CA ILE A 124 17.44 4.27 -17.48
C ILE A 124 17.12 2.96 -16.75
N LEU A 125 16.47 3.08 -15.58
CA LEU A 125 16.25 1.98 -14.66
C LEU A 125 15.15 1.02 -15.14
N ASP A 126 14.01 1.56 -15.62
CA ASP A 126 12.92 0.73 -16.15
C ASP A 126 13.36 -0.03 -17.40
N ALA A 127 14.17 0.60 -18.27
CA ALA A 127 14.72 -0.04 -19.47
C ALA A 127 15.67 -1.20 -19.14
N ALA A 128 16.26 -1.20 -17.94
CA ALA A 128 17.14 -2.23 -17.43
C ALA A 128 16.42 -3.25 -16.51
N ASP A 129 15.08 -3.21 -16.45
CA ASP A 129 14.25 -4.08 -15.60
C ASP A 129 14.58 -3.97 -14.09
N VAL A 130 15.05 -2.79 -13.67
CA VAL A 130 15.25 -2.48 -12.25
C VAL A 130 13.88 -2.19 -11.61
N TRP A 131 13.64 -2.75 -10.44
CA TRP A 131 12.40 -2.47 -9.70
C TRP A 131 12.45 -1.06 -9.13
N CYS A 132 11.89 -0.11 -9.87
CA CYS A 132 11.76 1.26 -9.44
C CYS A 132 10.37 1.83 -9.74
N ALA A 133 10.03 2.91 -9.04
CA ALA A 133 8.80 3.65 -9.27
C ALA A 133 8.94 5.08 -8.75
N PRO A 134 8.27 6.07 -9.39
CA PRO A 134 8.17 7.40 -8.82
C PRO A 134 7.34 7.36 -7.53
N VAL A 135 7.70 8.17 -6.54
CA VAL A 135 6.89 8.36 -5.34
C VAL A 135 5.87 9.47 -5.63
N LEU A 136 4.62 9.05 -5.85
CA LEU A 136 3.54 9.96 -6.19
C LEU A 136 3.04 10.72 -4.96
N THR A 137 2.82 12.02 -5.13
CA THR A 137 1.94 12.80 -4.27
C THR A 137 0.48 12.34 -4.45
N LEU A 138 -0.40 12.73 -3.52
CA LEU A 138 -1.81 12.37 -3.64
C LEU A 138 -2.47 12.89 -4.94
N PRO A 139 -2.27 14.15 -5.37
CA PRO A 139 -2.80 14.61 -6.66
C PRO A 139 -2.30 13.78 -7.84
N GLU A 140 -0.98 13.53 -7.91
CA GLU A 140 -0.38 12.71 -8.97
C GLU A 140 -0.95 11.28 -8.96
N LEU A 141 -1.12 10.66 -7.79
CA LEU A 141 -1.72 9.34 -7.67
C LEU A 141 -3.16 9.31 -8.23
N VAL A 142 -3.98 10.31 -7.91
CA VAL A 142 -5.37 10.36 -8.36
C VAL A 142 -5.49 10.59 -9.86
N GLU A 143 -4.52 11.28 -10.46
CA GLU A 143 -4.43 11.53 -11.90
C GLU A 143 -3.73 10.39 -12.67
N HIS A 144 -3.00 9.51 -11.99
CA HIS A 144 -2.24 8.42 -12.59
C HIS A 144 -3.12 7.40 -13.32
N ASP A 145 -2.70 7.00 -14.53
CA ASP A 145 -3.43 6.01 -15.35
C ASP A 145 -3.69 4.71 -14.59
N GLY A 146 -2.70 4.22 -13.84
CA GLY A 146 -2.85 3.04 -12.99
C GLY A 146 -3.96 3.18 -11.95
N PHE A 147 -4.16 4.36 -11.37
CA PHE A 147 -5.26 4.60 -10.44
C PHE A 147 -6.62 4.60 -11.17
N ALA A 148 -6.68 5.22 -12.35
CA ALA A 148 -7.88 5.22 -13.18
C ALA A 148 -8.30 3.79 -13.57
N GLN A 149 -7.35 2.92 -13.95
CA GLN A 149 -7.60 1.51 -14.31
C GLN A 149 -8.18 0.69 -13.15
N LEU A 150 -7.85 1.03 -11.91
CA LEU A 150 -8.41 0.33 -10.75
C LEU A 150 -9.90 0.64 -10.54
N GLU A 151 -10.42 1.75 -11.08
CA GLU A 151 -11.80 2.21 -10.88
C GLU A 151 -12.22 2.19 -9.39
N MET A 152 -11.34 2.68 -8.52
CA MET A 152 -11.57 2.67 -7.06
C MET A 152 -12.56 3.74 -6.60
N MET A 153 -12.82 4.76 -7.41
CA MET A 153 -13.74 5.83 -7.05
C MET A 153 -15.18 5.48 -7.45
N GLN A 154 -16.13 5.87 -6.58
CA GLN A 154 -17.56 5.84 -6.83
C GLN A 154 -18.20 7.15 -6.37
N GLU A 155 -19.34 7.49 -6.96
CA GLU A 155 -20.18 8.59 -6.51
C GLU A 155 -21.43 8.01 -5.84
N THR A 156 -21.68 8.46 -4.61
CA THR A 156 -22.87 8.12 -3.85
C THR A 156 -23.78 9.34 -3.74
N VAL A 157 -25.08 9.12 -3.81
CA VAL A 157 -26.09 10.18 -3.76
C VAL A 157 -27.02 9.99 -2.57
N ARG A 158 -27.34 11.08 -1.89
CA ARG A 158 -28.27 11.11 -0.76
C ARG A 158 -29.29 12.23 -0.95
N GLY A 159 -30.55 11.96 -0.60
CA GLY A 159 -31.67 12.89 -0.75
C GLY A 159 -32.46 12.67 -2.04
N GLU A 160 -33.60 13.36 -2.14
CA GLU A 160 -34.37 13.38 -3.39
C GLU A 160 -33.63 14.21 -4.44
N ASN A 161 -33.71 13.81 -5.72
CA ASN A 161 -33.09 14.53 -6.85
C ASN A 161 -31.57 14.76 -6.72
N ASP A 162 -30.83 13.81 -6.14
CA ASP A 162 -29.37 13.89 -5.94
C ASP A 162 -28.89 15.13 -5.15
N GLU A 163 -29.65 15.57 -4.14
CA GLU A 163 -29.35 16.74 -3.29
C GLU A 163 -27.88 16.78 -2.80
N ILE A 164 -27.34 15.63 -2.38
CA ILE A 164 -25.96 15.51 -1.90
C ILE A 164 -25.24 14.43 -2.69
N LYS A 165 -24.12 14.80 -3.33
CA LYS A 165 -23.22 13.90 -4.06
C LYS A 165 -21.87 13.83 -3.36
N ILE A 166 -21.42 12.61 -3.04
CA ILE A 166 -20.14 12.36 -2.37
C ILE A 166 -19.33 11.38 -3.21
N LYS A 167 -18.12 11.78 -3.59
CA LYS A 167 -17.13 10.90 -4.19
C LYS A 167 -16.34 10.20 -3.09
N THR A 168 -16.26 8.87 -3.14
CA THR A 168 -15.56 8.05 -2.14
C THR A 168 -15.04 6.77 -2.79
N THR A 169 -14.27 5.98 -2.06
CA THR A 169 -13.78 4.69 -2.54
C THR A 169 -14.89 3.62 -2.51
N ARG A 170 -14.76 2.65 -3.42
CA ARG A 170 -15.55 1.40 -3.45
C ARG A 170 -14.78 0.26 -2.79
N SER A 171 -15.47 -0.83 -2.46
CA SER A 171 -14.83 -2.05 -1.91
C SER A 171 -13.77 -2.59 -2.86
N PRO A 172 -12.53 -2.89 -2.42
CA PRO A 172 -11.45 -3.35 -3.30
C PRO A 172 -11.77 -4.67 -4.03
N MET A 173 -12.78 -5.41 -3.57
CA MET A 173 -13.17 -6.71 -4.11
C MET A 173 -13.88 -6.62 -5.47
N ARG A 174 -13.62 -7.61 -6.32
CA ARG A 174 -14.41 -7.93 -7.51
C ARG A 174 -15.08 -9.29 -7.31
N LEU A 175 -16.36 -9.40 -7.64
CA LEU A 175 -17.11 -10.66 -7.58
C LEU A 175 -17.46 -11.09 -9.01
N ASP A 176 -16.99 -12.26 -9.42
CA ASP A 176 -17.14 -12.78 -10.79
C ASP A 176 -16.68 -11.78 -11.86
N GLY A 177 -15.53 -11.14 -11.61
CA GLY A 177 -14.96 -10.10 -12.48
C GLY A 177 -15.65 -8.74 -12.40
N LYS A 178 -16.77 -8.61 -11.69
CA LYS A 178 -17.56 -7.37 -11.58
C LYS A 178 -17.11 -6.53 -10.40
N THR A 179 -16.92 -5.24 -10.66
CA THR A 179 -16.65 -4.23 -9.63
C THR A 179 -17.95 -3.91 -8.87
N LEU A 180 -17.88 -3.94 -7.53
CA LEU A 180 -19.01 -3.57 -6.68
C LEU A 180 -19.03 -2.07 -6.44
N LYS A 181 -20.05 -1.37 -6.94
CA LYS A 181 -20.34 0.05 -6.66
C LYS A 181 -21.76 0.19 -6.11
N ASN A 182 -22.00 1.18 -5.25
CA ASN A 182 -23.32 1.47 -4.72
C ASN A 182 -23.63 2.95 -4.87
N ARG A 183 -24.73 3.28 -5.56
CA ARG A 183 -25.17 4.67 -5.75
C ARG A 183 -25.83 5.25 -4.50
N LYS A 184 -26.41 4.43 -3.60
CA LYS A 184 -27.07 4.93 -2.38
C LYS A 184 -26.01 5.48 -1.40
N GLY A 185 -26.13 6.76 -1.05
CA GLY A 185 -25.33 7.40 -0.01
C GLY A 185 -25.70 6.94 1.39
N ALA A 186 -24.89 7.34 2.37
CA ALA A 186 -25.14 7.03 3.78
C ALA A 186 -26.52 7.56 4.21
N PRO A 187 -27.37 6.76 4.89
CA PRO A 187 -28.71 7.19 5.27
C PRO A 187 -28.66 8.36 6.27
N ARG A 188 -29.73 9.16 6.32
CA ARG A 188 -29.94 10.10 7.43
C ARG A 188 -30.20 9.32 8.72
N VAL A 189 -29.93 9.97 9.86
CA VAL A 189 -30.29 9.43 11.17
C VAL A 189 -31.79 9.16 11.18
N GLY A 190 -32.16 7.89 11.35
CA GLY A 190 -33.56 7.45 11.43
C GLY A 190 -34.31 7.29 10.10
N GLU A 191 -33.67 7.44 8.93
CA GLU A 191 -34.32 7.39 7.60
C GLU A 191 -35.15 6.11 7.37
N ASP A 192 -34.62 4.96 7.78
CA ASP A 192 -35.25 3.66 7.54
C ASP A 192 -36.07 3.14 8.74
N THR A 193 -36.24 3.93 9.81
CA THR A 193 -36.89 3.49 11.08
C THR A 193 -38.30 2.94 10.86
N GLU A 194 -39.20 3.72 10.25
CA GLU A 194 -40.61 3.31 10.07
C GLU A 194 -40.80 2.19 9.05
N LYS A 195 -39.88 2.10 8.07
CA LYS A 195 -39.85 0.98 7.13
C LYS A 195 -39.56 -0.33 7.87
N ILE A 196 -38.50 -0.35 8.67
CA ILE A 196 -38.08 -1.53 9.44
C ILE A 196 -39.16 -1.90 10.48
N ARG A 197 -39.77 -0.93 11.16
CA ARG A 197 -40.86 -1.19 12.12
C ARG A 197 -42.05 -1.87 11.47
N ARG A 198 -42.48 -1.43 10.28
CA ARG A 198 -43.58 -2.08 9.56
C ARG A 198 -43.24 -3.50 9.12
N GLU A 199 -42.03 -3.71 8.62
CA GLU A 199 -41.56 -5.01 8.12
C GLU A 199 -41.48 -6.07 9.22
N PHE A 200 -40.93 -5.72 10.39
CA PHE A 200 -40.64 -6.70 11.45
C PHE A 200 -41.56 -6.65 12.67
N LEU A 201 -42.19 -5.50 12.96
CA LEU A 201 -43.02 -5.31 14.16
C LEU A 201 -44.53 -5.19 13.86
N GLY A 202 -44.94 -5.24 12.58
CA GLY A 202 -46.36 -5.30 12.19
C GLY A 202 -47.21 -4.12 12.69
N GLY A 203 -46.61 -2.95 12.92
CA GLY A 203 -47.32 -1.76 13.42
C GLY A 203 -47.76 -1.81 14.89
N LYS A 204 -47.29 -2.79 15.68
CA LYS A 204 -47.53 -2.82 17.13
C LYS A 204 -46.43 -2.08 17.87
N LEU A 205 -46.63 -0.78 18.05
CA LEU A 205 -46.11 0.03 19.16
C LEU A 205 -47.26 0.85 19.73
#